data_AF-B8ETI9-F1
#
_entry.id   AF-B8ETI9-F1
#
_cell.length_a   1.000
_cell.length_b   1.000
_cell.length_c   1.000
_cell.angle_alpha   90.00
_cell.angle_beta   90.00
_cell.angle_gamma   90.00
#
_symmetry.space_group_name_H-M   'P 1'
#
loop_
_entity.id
_entity.type
_entity.pdbx_description
1 polymer ?
#
loop_
_entity_poly.entity_id
_entity_poly.type
_entity_poly.pdbx_seq_one_letter_code
_entity_poly.pdbx_strand_id
1 'polypeptide(L)'
;MPLKSSLLAGDERLEACLVQDSAHLIQPVKGDFVGKVQTALIFLDDLTIDESELTTQTYGPSTAGAVLKFKQKRKIINKAYQQHEDDIVGRMTIKALDDEMALAEAAPQDLPVSPICLEKLE
;
A
#
# COMPACT_ATOMS: atom_id res chain seq x y z
N MET A 1 -12.00 11.97 7.49
CA MET A 1 -10.65 12.54 7.70
C MET A 1 -9.83 12.20 6.47
N PRO A 2 -9.02 13.13 5.95
CA PRO A 2 -8.13 12.82 4.82
C PRO A 2 -7.05 11.81 5.25
N LEU A 3 -6.38 11.24 4.26
CA LEU A 3 -5.21 10.38 4.47
C LEU A 3 -4.05 11.22 5.04
N LYS A 4 -3.14 10.57 5.76
CA LYS A 4 -2.08 11.23 6.55
C LYS A 4 -0.68 10.98 6.02
N SER A 5 -0.44 9.81 5.43
CA SER A 5 0.86 9.42 4.90
C SER A 5 1.26 10.32 3.72
N SER A 6 2.53 10.67 3.62
CA SER A 6 3.04 11.48 2.53
C SER A 6 2.85 10.81 1.16
N LEU A 7 2.85 9.47 1.14
CA LEU A 7 2.66 8.67 -0.07
C LEU A 7 1.21 8.68 -0.59
N LEU A 8 0.22 8.59 0.31
CA LEU A 8 -1.20 8.42 -0.07
C LEU A 8 -2.03 9.70 0.07
N ALA A 9 -1.64 10.63 0.95
CA ALA A 9 -2.35 11.88 1.17
C ALA A 9 -2.36 12.78 -0.08
N GLY A 10 -3.46 13.50 -0.28
CA GLY A 10 -3.65 14.40 -1.42
C GLY A 10 -4.00 13.71 -2.74
N ASP A 11 -4.09 12.38 -2.77
CA ASP A 11 -4.63 11.65 -3.92
C ASP A 11 -6.15 11.56 -3.82
N GLU A 12 -6.87 12.29 -4.67
CA GLU A 12 -8.33 12.36 -4.65
C GLU A 12 -8.99 10.99 -4.74
N ARG A 13 -8.38 10.05 -5.48
CA ARG A 13 -8.97 8.72 -5.69
C ARG A 13 -8.75 7.81 -4.48
N LEU A 14 -7.59 7.87 -3.85
CA LEU A 14 -7.34 7.15 -2.60
C LEU A 14 -8.16 7.73 -1.44
N GLU A 15 -8.32 9.05 -1.38
CA GLU A 15 -9.20 9.70 -0.41
C GLU A 15 -10.67 9.33 -0.67
N ALA A 16 -11.08 9.23 -1.94
CA ALA A 16 -12.41 8.73 -2.29
C ALA A 16 -12.61 7.28 -1.82
N CYS A 17 -11.61 6.40 -1.89
CA CYS A 17 -11.68 5.03 -1.36
C CYS A 17 -12.00 4.98 0.13
N LEU A 18 -11.61 6.02 0.88
CA LEU A 18 -11.88 6.11 2.31
C LEU A 18 -13.33 6.52 2.62
N VAL A 19 -14.03 7.13 1.67
CA VAL A 19 -15.37 7.71 1.86
C VAL A 19 -16.45 6.94 1.10
N GLN A 20 -16.16 6.48 -0.12
CA GLN A 20 -17.11 5.91 -1.07
C GLN A 20 -16.74 4.49 -1.46
N ASP A 21 -17.68 3.57 -1.28
CA ASP A 21 -17.45 2.16 -1.58
C ASP A 21 -17.34 1.90 -3.10
N SER A 22 -17.91 2.77 -3.93
CA SER A 22 -17.75 2.75 -5.39
C SER A 22 -16.34 3.14 -5.87
N ALA A 23 -15.54 3.78 -5.01
CA ALA A 23 -14.18 4.16 -5.33
C ALA A 23 -13.15 3.07 -4.98
N HIS A 24 -13.56 2.00 -4.30
CA HIS A 24 -12.67 0.89 -3.94
C HIS A 24 -11.88 0.35 -5.14
N LEU A 25 -10.61 0.01 -4.93
CA LEU A 25 -9.81 -0.58 -6.00
C LEU A 25 -10.15 -2.06 -6.17
N ILE A 26 -10.70 -2.39 -7.33
CA ILE A 26 -11.04 -3.76 -7.74
C ILE A 26 -10.32 -4.02 -9.07
N GLN A 27 -9.70 -5.18 -9.20
CA GLN A 27 -9.06 -5.59 -10.44
C GLN A 27 -10.08 -5.75 -11.60
N PRO A 28 -9.70 -5.42 -12.85
CA PRO A 28 -8.46 -4.76 -13.25
C PRO A 28 -8.60 -3.23 -13.19
N VAL A 29 -7.69 -2.57 -12.48
CA VAL A 29 -7.61 -1.10 -12.45
C VAL A 29 -6.16 -0.65 -12.62
N LYS A 30 -5.92 0.49 -13.25
CA LYS A 30 -4.57 1.04 -13.46
C LYS A 30 -4.50 2.53 -13.21
N GLY A 31 -3.32 3.02 -12.83
CA GLY A 31 -3.00 4.44 -12.69
C GLY A 31 -2.10 4.73 -11.50
N ASP A 32 -1.69 5.99 -11.34
CA ASP A 32 -0.69 6.39 -10.34
C ASP A 32 -1.05 6.00 -8.90
N PHE A 33 -2.34 6.07 -8.57
CA PHE A 33 -2.88 5.65 -7.28
C PHE A 33 -2.67 4.16 -6.98
N VAL A 34 -2.66 3.30 -8.01
CA VAL A 34 -2.31 1.88 -7.87
C VAL A 34 -0.82 1.75 -7.54
N GLY A 35 0.03 2.49 -8.25
CA GLY A 35 1.47 2.52 -7.98
C GLY A 35 1.78 2.90 -6.54
N LYS A 36 1.11 3.93 -6.00
CA LYS A 36 1.23 4.33 -4.60
C LYS A 36 0.85 3.20 -3.63
N VAL A 37 -0.24 2.48 -3.89
CA VAL A 37 -0.65 1.34 -3.07
C VAL A 37 0.36 0.20 -3.17
N GLN A 38 0.85 -0.12 -4.36
CA GLN A 38 1.88 -1.13 -4.57
C GLN A 38 3.17 -0.78 -3.80
N THR A 39 3.61 0.48 -3.86
CA THR A 39 4.75 0.98 -3.09
C THR A 39 4.52 0.83 -1.58
N ALA A 40 3.34 1.17 -1.07
CA ALA A 40 3.02 1.01 0.35
C ALA A 40 3.07 -0.47 0.79
N LEU A 41 2.53 -1.38 -0.03
CA LEU A 41 2.54 -2.83 0.24
C LEU A 41 3.96 -3.41 0.28
N ILE A 42 4.82 -2.98 -0.65
CA ILE A 42 6.23 -3.38 -0.67
C ILE A 42 6.95 -2.81 0.55
N PHE A 43 6.76 -1.53 0.85
CA PHE A 43 7.47 -0.87 1.94
C PHE A 43 7.10 -1.42 3.33
N LEU A 44 5.82 -1.73 3.58
CA LEU A 44 5.36 -2.18 4.89
C LEU A 44 5.61 -3.67 5.16
N ASP A 45 5.59 -4.51 4.13
CA ASP A 45 5.60 -5.97 4.29
C ASP A 45 6.53 -6.73 3.35
N ASP A 46 7.33 -6.04 2.53
CA ASP A 46 8.22 -6.63 1.52
C ASP A 46 7.48 -7.60 0.58
N LEU A 47 6.25 -7.21 0.20
CA LEU A 47 5.37 -8.05 -0.60
C LEU A 47 5.85 -8.09 -2.06
N THR A 48 6.03 -9.30 -2.58
CA THR A 48 6.39 -9.49 -3.99
C THR A 48 5.21 -9.18 -4.92
N ILE A 49 5.41 -8.19 -5.79
CA ILE A 49 4.49 -7.80 -6.86
C ILE A 49 5.24 -7.97 -8.18
N ASP A 50 4.55 -8.42 -9.23
CA ASP A 50 5.16 -8.62 -10.54
C ASP A 50 5.69 -7.29 -11.11
N GLU A 51 6.91 -7.30 -11.64
CA GLU A 51 7.56 -6.09 -12.18
C GLU A 51 6.76 -5.45 -13.33
N SER A 52 6.03 -6.26 -14.11
CA SER A 52 5.18 -5.73 -15.17
C SER A 52 3.98 -4.96 -14.61
N GLU A 53 3.40 -5.42 -13.50
CA GLU A 53 2.32 -4.73 -12.79
C GLU A 53 2.81 -3.45 -12.11
N LEU A 54 4.03 -3.45 -11.56
CA LEU A 54 4.66 -2.26 -10.98
C LEU A 54 4.96 -1.20 -12.04
N THR A 55 5.57 -1.62 -13.15
CA THR A 55 5.97 -0.71 -14.24
C THR A 55 4.75 -0.09 -14.92
N THR A 56 3.66 -0.86 -15.06
CA THR A 56 2.42 -0.38 -15.67
C THR A 56 1.44 0.22 -14.66
N GLN A 57 1.77 0.20 -13.36
CA GLN A 57 0.89 0.57 -12.25
C GLN A 57 -0.50 -0.07 -12.38
N THR A 58 -0.50 -1.36 -12.72
CA THR A 58 -1.72 -2.14 -12.95
C THR A 58 -2.01 -3.00 -11.74
N TYR A 59 -3.23 -2.92 -11.25
CA TYR A 59 -3.75 -3.81 -10.22
C TYR A 59 -4.15 -5.12 -10.91
N GLY A 60 -3.17 -6.00 -11.02
CA GLY A 60 -3.34 -7.34 -11.54
C GLY A 60 -3.37 -8.40 -10.43
N PRO A 61 -3.22 -9.68 -10.80
CA PRO A 61 -3.31 -10.79 -9.85
C PRO A 61 -2.20 -10.79 -8.81
N SER A 62 -0.98 -10.31 -9.12
CA SER A 62 0.09 -10.26 -8.14
C SER A 62 -0.13 -9.16 -7.10
N THR A 63 -0.61 -7.98 -7.53
CA THR A 63 -1.04 -6.91 -6.64
C THR A 63 -2.21 -7.34 -5.76
N ALA A 64 -3.21 -8.01 -6.34
CA ALA A 64 -4.35 -8.58 -5.60
C ALA A 64 -3.88 -9.58 -4.51
N GLY A 65 -2.94 -10.46 -4.86
CA GLY A 65 -2.33 -11.39 -3.91
C GLY A 65 -1.54 -10.69 -2.79
N ALA A 66 -0.85 -9.60 -3.09
CA ALA A 66 -0.17 -8.77 -2.10
C ALA A 66 -1.17 -8.14 -1.12
N VAL A 67 -2.28 -7.56 -1.62
CA VAL A 67 -3.36 -7.00 -0.78
C VAL A 67 -3.98 -8.06 0.11
N LEU A 68 -4.24 -9.26 -0.42
CA LEU A 68 -4.76 -10.38 0.37
C LEU A 68 -3.81 -10.74 1.51
N LYS A 69 -2.50 -10.88 1.25
CA LYS A 69 -1.49 -11.16 2.28
C LYS A 69 -1.41 -10.05 3.34
N PHE A 70 -1.44 -8.79 2.92
CA PHE A 70 -1.46 -7.62 3.81
C PHE A 70 -2.64 -7.69 4.79
N LYS A 71 -3.84 -7.99 4.25
CA LYS A 71 -5.06 -8.12 5.04
C LYS A 71 -5.03 -9.32 5.98
N GLN A 72 -4.56 -10.47 5.52
CA GLN A 72 -4.46 -11.69 6.33
C GLN A 72 -3.52 -11.48 7.53
N LYS A 73 -2.37 -10.82 7.31
CA LYS A 73 -1.41 -10.51 8.38
C LYS A 73 -2.04 -9.65 9.49
N ARG A 74 -2.90 -8.70 9.11
CA ARG A 74 -3.55 -7.75 10.01
C ARG A 74 -4.98 -8.12 10.41
N LYS A 75 -5.50 -9.23 9.88
CA LYS A 75 -6.88 -9.69 10.05
C LYS A 75 -7.91 -8.61 9.72
N ILE A 76 -7.67 -7.86 8.64
CA ILE A 76 -8.56 -6.81 8.14
C ILE A 76 -9.73 -7.48 7.41
N ILE A 77 -10.75 -7.85 8.17
CA ILE A 77 -12.01 -8.40 7.66
C ILE A 77 -13.16 -7.51 8.12
N ASN A 78 -14.06 -7.16 7.21
CA ASN A 78 -15.35 -6.62 7.59
C ASN A 78 -16.27 -7.77 8.08
N LYS A 79 -16.17 -8.12 9.37
CA LYS A 79 -16.90 -9.26 9.97
C LYS A 79 -18.42 -9.18 9.82
N ALA A 80 -18.98 -8.00 9.54
CA ALA A 80 -20.40 -7.83 9.30
C ALA A 80 -20.84 -8.34 7.92
N TYR A 81 -19.92 -8.46 6.95
CA TYR A 81 -20.25 -8.78 5.55
C TYR A 81 -19.47 -9.96 5.00
N GLN A 82 -18.26 -10.24 5.50
CA GLN A 82 -17.37 -11.24 4.94
C GLN A 82 -16.82 -12.16 6.03
N GLN A 83 -16.70 -13.44 5.69
CA GLN A 83 -16.06 -14.43 6.55
C GLN A 83 -14.56 -14.58 6.28
N HIS A 84 -14.09 -14.17 5.10
CA HIS A 84 -12.70 -14.29 4.65
C HIS A 84 -12.21 -12.97 4.09
N GLU A 85 -10.90 -12.73 4.17
CA GLU A 85 -10.24 -11.58 3.56
C GLU A 85 -10.41 -11.61 2.03
N ASP A 86 -10.81 -10.48 1.46
CA ASP A 86 -10.87 -10.27 0.01
C ASP A 86 -9.63 -9.52 -0.51
N ASP A 87 -9.45 -9.52 -1.82
CA ASP A 87 -8.36 -8.87 -2.55
C ASP A 87 -8.70 -7.44 -3.02
N ILE A 88 -9.72 -6.80 -2.45
CA ILE A 88 -10.20 -5.45 -2.80
C ILE A 88 -9.63 -4.41 -1.83
N VAL A 89 -9.09 -3.31 -2.33
CA VAL A 89 -8.67 -2.20 -1.45
C VAL A 89 -9.89 -1.35 -1.15
N GLY A 90 -10.48 -1.61 0.01
CA GLY A 90 -11.60 -0.84 0.54
C GLY A 90 -11.20 0.18 1.60
N ARG A 91 -12.19 0.84 2.19
CA ARG A 91 -12.03 1.83 3.27
C ARG A 91 -11.13 1.36 4.42
N MET A 92 -11.35 0.14 4.91
CA MET A 92 -10.56 -0.41 6.02
C MET A 92 -9.10 -0.62 5.61
N THR A 93 -8.87 -1.04 4.38
CA THR A 93 -7.54 -1.35 3.84
C THR A 93 -6.76 -0.08 3.56
N ILE A 94 -7.34 0.90 2.86
CA ILE A 94 -6.66 2.17 2.58
C ILE A 94 -6.35 2.92 3.88
N LYS A 95 -7.25 2.86 4.86
CA LYS A 95 -7.02 3.43 6.18
C LYS A 95 -5.85 2.75 6.91
N ALA A 96 -5.79 1.42 6.90
CA ALA A 96 -4.71 0.68 7.54
C ALA A 96 -3.36 0.95 6.87
N LEU A 97 -3.31 0.93 5.53
CA LEU A 97 -2.13 1.29 4.76
C LEU A 97 -1.64 2.70 5.11
N ASP A 98 -2.56 3.66 5.18
CA ASP A 98 -2.23 5.05 5.49
C ASP A 98 -1.73 5.25 6.92
N ASP A 99 -2.41 4.67 7.92
CA ASP A 99 -1.99 4.80 9.31
C ASP A 99 -0.60 4.15 9.52
N GLU A 100 -0.32 3.02 8.87
CA GLU A 100 0.98 2.33 8.99
C GLU A 100 2.10 3.01 8.19
N MET A 101 1.81 3.50 6.98
CA MET A 101 2.76 4.34 6.24
C MET A 101 3.09 5.59 7.04
N ALA A 102 2.08 6.29 7.58
CA ALA A 102 2.29 7.48 8.39
C ALA A 102 3.11 7.17 9.66
N LEU A 103 2.89 6.01 10.29
CA LEU A 103 3.69 5.55 11.42
C LEU A 103 5.15 5.29 11.01
N ALA A 104 5.36 4.65 9.86
CA ALA A 104 6.70 4.32 9.37
C ALA A 104 7.47 5.56 8.87
N GLU A 105 6.78 6.56 8.34
CA GLU A 105 7.32 7.86 7.97
C GLU A 105 7.65 8.72 9.20
N ALA A 106 6.81 8.68 10.23
CA ALA A 106 7.01 9.42 11.48
C ALA A 106 8.04 8.77 12.41
N ALA A 107 8.28 7.46 12.25
CA ALA A 107 9.37 6.79 12.94
C ALA A 107 10.70 7.39 12.43
N PRO A 108 11.57 7.90 13.33
CA PRO A 108 12.93 8.22 12.93
C PRO A 108 13.53 6.93 12.40
N GLN A 109 13.76 6.89 11.09
CA GLN A 109 14.46 5.79 10.46
C GLN A 109 15.86 5.82 11.06
N ASP A 110 16.08 5.02 12.09
CA ASP A 110 17.40 4.70 12.64
C ASP A 110 18.07 3.81 11.59
N LEU A 111 18.33 4.39 10.42
CA LEU A 111 19.09 3.76 9.38
C LEU A 111 20.49 3.58 9.99
N PRO A 112 21.00 2.34 10.16
CA PRO A 112 22.43 2.20 10.14
C PRO A 112 22.84 2.70 8.76
N VAL A 113 23.40 3.92 8.72
CA VAL A 113 24.17 4.38 7.57
C VAL A 113 25.17 3.27 7.28
N SER A 114 24.88 2.46 6.26
CA SER A 114 25.84 1.49 5.78
C SER A 114 27.08 2.30 5.40
N PRO A 115 28.28 1.93 5.90
CA PRO A 115 29.50 2.65 5.61
C PRO A 115 29.93 2.35 4.17
N ILE A 116 29.18 2.87 3.19
CA ILE A 116 29.63 2.97 1.80
C ILE A 116 30.02 4.43 1.58
N CYS A 117 31.08 4.86 2.29
CA CYS A 117 31.64 6.20 2.11
C CYS A 117 33.16 6.29 2.34
N LEU A 118 33.91 5.19 2.26
CA LEU A 118 35.37 5.26 2.30
C LEU A 118 36.00 4.08 1.56
N GLU A 119 36.23 4.24 0.26
CA GLU A 119 37.52 3.91 -0.39
C GLU A 119 37.45 4.26 -1.86
N LYS A 120 37.92 5.47 -2.19
CA LYS A 120 38.70 5.80 -3.38
C LYS A 120 39.11 7.26 -3.32
N LEU A 121 40.26 7.49 -2.68
CA LEU A 121 41.16 8.57 -3.04
C LEU A 121 42.54 7.94 -3.16
N GLU A 122 42.92 7.73 -4.42
CA GLU A 122 44.30 7.49 -4.87
C GLU A 122 45.15 8.76 -4.67
#